data_AF-J3DPS6-F1
#
_entry.id   AF-J3DPS6-F1
#
_cell.length_a   1.000
_cell.length_b   1.000
_cell.length_c   1.000
_cell.angle_alpha   90.00
_cell.angle_beta   90.00
_cell.angle_gamma   90.00
#
_symmetry.space_group_name_H-M   'P 1'
#
loop_
_entity.id
_entity.type
_entity.pdbx_description
1 polymer ?
#
loop_
_entity_poly.entity_id
_entity_poly.type
_entity_poly.pdbx_seq_one_letter_code
_entity_poly.pdbx_strand_id
1 'polypeptide(L)'
;MKRLFWIILTASLLLIVAWRFWSPANLSACTYENIAPGPLTAVVRNYFEGNSRIDWRDMDDRFDILSTPEGQKIAGQPKPYTCEALQILQSPAFSQSEKIFTTALMFQLPIGQYMAFMDRTHQLYAEGKIDQEVMKVVIRPRGTAINYWWLPAWRQRFTRDAASVLEANLIKYVLSGHYWFDYPGAGF
;
A
#
# COMPACT_ATOMS: atom_id res chain seq x y z
N MET A 1 4.79 43.72 -19.47
CA MET A 1 5.89 42.74 -19.26
C MET A 1 5.94 42.18 -17.83
N LYS A 2 6.01 42.99 -16.76
CA LYS A 2 6.10 42.49 -15.37
C LYS A 2 4.96 41.55 -14.92
N ARG A 3 3.69 41.84 -15.25
CA ARG A 3 2.54 40.98 -14.90
C ARG A 3 2.56 39.60 -15.55
N LEU A 4 2.94 39.52 -16.82
CA LEU A 4 3.01 38.24 -17.56
C LEU A 4 4.10 37.33 -16.97
N PHE A 5 5.24 37.92 -16.62
CA PHE A 5 6.35 37.21 -15.98
C PHE A 5 5.95 36.60 -14.63
N TRP A 6 5.22 37.36 -13.80
CA TRP A 6 4.70 36.85 -12.52
C TRP A 6 3.70 35.70 -12.68
N ILE A 7 2.81 35.76 -13.68
CA ILE A 7 1.85 34.69 -13.98
C ILE A 7 2.56 33.41 -14.43
N ILE A 8 3.59 33.53 -15.27
CA ILE A 8 4.39 32.37 -15.72
C ILE A 8 5.15 31.76 -14.54
N LEU A 9 5.71 32.59 -13.65
CA LEU A 9 6.44 32.13 -12.46
C LEU A 9 5.52 31.40 -11.47
N THR A 10 4.33 31.93 -11.21
CA THR A 10 3.35 31.27 -10.32
C THR A 10 2.79 30.00 -10.95
N ALA A 11 2.46 29.99 -12.25
CA ALA A 11 2.01 28.79 -12.94
C ALA A 11 3.09 27.70 -12.93
N SER A 12 4.35 28.07 -13.16
CA SER A 12 5.49 27.13 -13.10
C SER A 12 5.70 26.58 -11.68
N LEU A 13 5.60 27.43 -10.65
CA LEU A 13 5.68 26.98 -9.25
C LEU A 13 4.55 26.02 -8.89
N LEU A 14 3.32 26.32 -9.30
CA LEU A 14 2.16 25.44 -9.08
C LEU A 14 2.33 24.09 -9.78
N LEU A 15 2.86 24.09 -11.01
CA LEU A 15 3.20 22.86 -11.73
C LEU A 15 4.29 22.05 -11.01
N ILE A 16 5.33 22.69 -10.49
CA ILE A 16 6.39 22.02 -9.71
C ILE A 16 5.84 21.44 -8.40
N VAL A 17 4.99 22.18 -7.69
CA VAL A 17 4.35 21.71 -6.46
C VAL A 17 3.42 20.53 -6.75
N ALA A 18 2.59 20.63 -7.78
CA ALA A 18 1.73 19.53 -8.23
C ALA A 18 2.54 18.29 -8.61
N TRP A 19 3.66 18.47 -9.33
CA TRP A 19 4.54 17.38 -9.74
C TRP A 19 5.22 16.69 -8.55
N ARG A 20 5.68 17.46 -7.56
CA ARG A 20 6.25 16.94 -6.30
C ARG A 20 5.21 16.17 -5.48
N PHE A 21 3.95 16.59 -5.52
CA PHE A 21 2.86 15.93 -4.79
C PHE A 21 2.48 14.57 -5.41
N TRP A 22 2.71 14.41 -6.72
CA TRP A 22 2.32 13.21 -7.48
C TRP A 22 3.49 12.27 -7.77
N SER A 23 4.72 12.73 -7.55
CA SER A 23 5.90 11.88 -7.67
C SER A 23 5.92 10.83 -6.55
N PRO A 24 6.21 9.54 -6.85
CA PRO A 24 6.36 8.52 -5.83
C PRO A 24 7.44 8.92 -4.81
N ALA A 25 7.23 8.53 -3.55
CA ALA A 25 8.26 8.66 -2.54
C ALA A 25 9.48 7.81 -2.91
N ASN A 26 10.69 8.25 -2.54
CA ASN A 26 11.86 7.42 -2.72
C ASN A 26 11.99 6.42 -1.55
N LEU A 27 11.64 5.16 -1.79
CA LEU A 27 11.82 4.07 -0.83
C LEU A 27 13.07 3.20 -1.10
N SER A 28 13.96 3.64 -1.99
CA SER A 28 15.21 2.92 -2.26
C SER A 28 16.13 2.84 -1.03
N ALA A 29 15.96 3.77 -0.08
CA ALA A 29 16.72 3.82 1.17
C ALA A 29 16.23 2.81 2.23
N CYS A 30 15.06 2.19 2.05
CA CYS A 30 14.59 1.11 2.92
C CYS A 30 15.42 -0.15 2.62
N THR A 31 16.61 -0.23 3.21
CA THR A 31 17.54 -1.37 3.07
C THR A 31 17.31 -2.38 4.18
N TYR A 32 17.57 -3.65 3.87
CA TYR A 32 17.41 -4.78 4.80
C TYR A 32 18.47 -4.78 5.91
N GLU A 33 19.62 -4.13 5.69
CA GLU A 33 20.86 -4.46 6.42
C GLU A 33 21.01 -3.86 7.83
N ASN A 34 20.15 -2.95 8.31
CA ASN A 34 20.42 -2.29 9.60
C ASN A 34 19.19 -1.81 10.39
N ILE A 35 18.12 -2.59 10.48
CA ILE A 35 16.98 -2.18 11.34
C ILE A 35 16.56 -3.34 12.25
N ALA A 36 16.80 -3.15 13.55
CA ALA A 36 16.26 -4.00 14.61
C ALA A 36 14.72 -4.01 14.55
N PRO A 37 14.04 -5.08 15.01
CA PRO A 37 12.58 -5.11 15.11
C PRO A 37 12.05 -3.83 15.75
N GLY A 38 11.21 -3.11 15.02
CA GLY A 38 10.62 -1.86 15.47
C GLY A 38 9.19 -2.04 16.00
N PRO A 39 8.48 -0.92 16.19
CA PRO A 39 7.11 -0.95 16.71
C PRO A 39 6.12 -1.71 15.82
N LEU A 40 6.24 -1.63 14.48
CA LEU A 40 5.32 -2.35 13.59
C LEU A 40 5.55 -3.86 13.69
N THR A 41 6.79 -4.31 13.71
CA THR A 41 7.17 -5.71 13.85
C THR A 41 6.64 -6.29 15.15
N ALA A 42 6.77 -5.55 16.25
CA ALA A 42 6.23 -5.96 17.55
C ALA A 42 4.71 -6.12 17.50
N VAL A 43 3.99 -5.15 16.91
CA VAL A 43 2.52 -5.22 16.79
C VAL A 43 2.09 -6.43 15.95
N VAL A 44 2.69 -6.62 14.78
CA VAL A 44 2.34 -7.73 13.88
C VAL A 44 2.64 -9.08 14.53
N ARG A 45 3.81 -9.22 15.17
CA ARG A 45 4.20 -10.46 15.84
C ARG A 45 3.30 -10.76 17.03
N ASN A 46 3.05 -9.77 17.88
CA ASN A 46 2.19 -9.94 19.05
C ASN A 46 0.74 -10.28 18.64
N TYR A 47 0.23 -9.64 17.58
CA TYR A 47 -1.08 -9.96 17.03
C TYR A 47 -1.14 -11.40 16.52
N PHE A 48 -0.13 -11.83 15.75
CA PHE A 48 -0.06 -13.18 15.20
C PHE A 48 0.04 -14.24 16.30
N GLU A 49 0.93 -14.05 17.28
CA GLU A 49 1.10 -14.96 18.42
C GLU A 49 -0.14 -14.98 19.32
N GLY A 50 -0.73 -13.81 19.61
CA GLY A 50 -1.94 -13.69 20.41
C GLY A 50 -3.17 -14.37 19.80
N ASN A 51 -3.20 -14.49 18.46
CA ASN A 51 -4.22 -15.23 17.72
C ASN A 51 -3.78 -16.65 17.37
N SER A 52 -2.93 -17.28 18.20
CA SER A 52 -2.48 -18.67 18.02
C SER A 52 -1.88 -18.96 16.64
N ARG A 53 -1.24 -17.97 16.02
CA ARG A 53 -0.62 -18.06 14.69
C ARG A 53 -1.60 -18.46 13.58
N ILE A 54 -2.86 -18.02 13.70
CA ILE A 54 -3.93 -18.34 12.77
C ILE A 54 -3.57 -17.96 11.31
N ASP A 55 -3.93 -18.82 10.36
CA ASP A 55 -3.87 -18.47 8.95
C ASP A 55 -4.91 -17.40 8.64
N TRP A 56 -4.54 -16.38 7.86
CA TRP A 56 -5.45 -15.30 7.50
C TRP A 56 -6.74 -15.79 6.82
N ARG A 57 -6.71 -16.97 6.18
CA ARG A 57 -7.87 -17.59 5.52
C ARG A 57 -8.88 -18.16 6.50
N ASP A 58 -8.45 -18.49 7.71
CA ASP A 58 -9.28 -19.08 8.75
C ASP A 58 -9.88 -18.01 9.68
N MET A 59 -9.62 -16.73 9.39
CA MET A 59 -10.15 -15.60 10.14
C MET A 59 -11.51 -15.16 9.59
N ASP A 60 -12.45 -14.84 10.48
CA ASP A 60 -13.73 -14.22 10.11
C ASP A 60 -13.52 -12.86 9.42
N ASP A 61 -12.60 -12.06 9.95
CA ASP A 61 -12.08 -10.86 9.30
C ASP A 61 -10.56 -10.88 9.26
N ARG A 62 -10.00 -11.15 8.07
CA ARG A 62 -8.54 -11.15 7.83
C ARG A 62 -7.86 -9.79 8.04
N PHE A 63 -8.63 -8.71 8.24
CA PHE A 63 -8.14 -7.37 8.53
C PHE A 63 -8.47 -6.89 9.94
N ASP A 64 -8.89 -7.79 10.83
CA ASP A 64 -9.22 -7.47 12.23
C ASP A 64 -8.06 -6.82 13.00
N ILE A 65 -6.80 -6.98 12.57
CA ILE A 65 -5.68 -6.21 13.12
C ILE A 65 -5.94 -4.68 13.09
N LEU A 66 -6.71 -4.18 12.11
CA LEU A 66 -7.13 -2.78 12.00
C LEU A 66 -8.13 -2.34 13.09
N SER A 67 -8.76 -3.29 13.78
CA SER A 67 -9.69 -3.04 14.89
C SER A 67 -8.98 -2.94 16.24
N THR A 68 -7.72 -3.40 16.33
CA THR A 68 -6.93 -3.32 17.56
C THR A 68 -6.44 -1.89 17.83
N PRO A 69 -6.28 -1.47 19.11
CA PRO A 69 -5.77 -0.13 19.43
C PRO A 69 -4.41 0.17 18.79
N GLU A 70 -3.49 -0.80 18.82
CA GLU A 70 -2.16 -0.68 18.23
C GLU A 70 -2.22 -0.62 16.69
N GLY A 71 -3.07 -1.45 16.08
CA GLY A 71 -3.29 -1.45 14.64
C GLY A 71 -3.89 -0.13 14.15
N GLN A 72 -4.88 0.43 14.86
CA GLN A 72 -5.45 1.74 14.55
C GLN A 72 -4.41 2.87 14.64
N LYS A 73 -3.54 2.82 15.65
CA LYS A 73 -2.45 3.81 15.80
C LYS A 73 -1.50 3.80 14.60
N ILE A 74 -1.12 2.61 14.13
CA ILE A 74 -0.26 2.45 12.96
C ILE A 74 -1.02 2.86 11.68
N ALA A 75 -2.23 2.31 11.48
CA ALA A 75 -3.02 2.54 10.28
C ALA A 75 -3.44 4.00 10.10
N GLY A 76 -3.64 4.75 11.19
CA GLY A 76 -3.95 6.18 11.15
C GLY A 76 -2.75 7.05 10.75
N GLN A 77 -1.52 6.56 10.93
CA GLN A 77 -0.29 7.26 10.51
C GLN A 77 0.76 6.26 10.01
N PRO A 78 0.55 5.62 8.84
CA PRO A 78 1.37 4.47 8.42
C PRO A 78 2.74 4.88 7.87
N LYS A 79 2.90 6.14 7.45
CA LYS A 79 4.11 6.65 6.78
C LYS A 79 5.43 6.33 7.52
N PRO A 80 5.56 6.54 8.86
CA PRO A 80 6.80 6.24 9.59
C PRO A 80 7.18 4.76 9.58
N TYR A 81 6.23 3.86 9.36
CA TYR A 81 6.43 2.41 9.44
C TYR A 81 6.69 1.76 8.06
N THR A 82 6.69 2.54 6.97
CA THR A 82 6.77 2.02 5.60
C THR A 82 8.03 1.16 5.35
N CYS A 83 9.20 1.58 5.82
CA CYS A 83 10.42 0.79 5.65
C CYS A 83 10.37 -0.51 6.45
N GLU A 84 9.84 -0.47 7.66
CA GLU A 84 9.67 -1.65 8.50
C GLU A 84 8.66 -2.63 7.88
N ALA A 85 7.58 -2.12 7.29
CA ALA A 85 6.61 -2.93 6.55
C ALA A 85 7.29 -3.66 5.38
N LEU A 86 8.10 -2.96 4.58
CA LEU A 86 8.86 -3.58 3.48
C LEU A 86 9.84 -4.65 3.98
N GLN A 87 10.42 -4.47 5.17
CA GLN A 87 11.30 -5.48 5.77
C GLN A 87 10.54 -6.75 6.19
N ILE A 88 9.37 -6.61 6.81
CA ILE A 88 8.50 -7.75 7.13
C ILE A 88 8.12 -8.50 5.85
N LEU A 89 7.74 -7.77 4.79
CA LEU A 89 7.38 -8.36 3.51
C LEU A 89 8.55 -9.09 2.83
N GLN A 90 9.75 -8.54 2.91
CA GLN A 90 10.96 -9.13 2.33
C GLN A 90 11.46 -10.35 3.12
N SER A 91 11.28 -10.35 4.44
CA SER A 91 11.88 -11.34 5.33
C SER A 91 11.21 -12.73 5.21
N PRO A 92 12.00 -13.81 5.18
CA PRO A 92 11.47 -15.18 5.24
C PRO A 92 11.06 -15.58 6.66
N ALA A 93 11.40 -14.80 7.69
CA ALA A 93 11.04 -15.07 9.10
C ALA A 93 9.59 -14.69 9.46
N PHE A 94 8.83 -14.17 8.50
CA PHE A 94 7.42 -13.82 8.65
C PHE A 94 6.58 -14.66 7.70
N SER A 95 5.48 -15.17 8.23
CA SER A 95 4.48 -15.92 7.48
C SER A 95 3.73 -15.03 6.49
N GLN A 96 3.01 -15.64 5.54
CA GLN A 96 2.16 -14.88 4.61
C GLN A 96 1.00 -14.16 5.34
N SER A 97 0.47 -14.73 6.42
CA SER A 97 -0.52 -14.05 7.28
C SER A 97 0.03 -12.75 7.86
N GLU A 98 1.23 -12.77 8.45
CA GLU A 98 1.89 -11.58 9.00
C GLU A 98 2.15 -10.52 7.92
N LYS A 99 2.47 -10.95 6.70
CA LYS A 99 2.64 -10.07 5.54
C LYS A 99 1.32 -9.44 5.08
N ILE A 100 0.20 -10.18 5.14
CA ILE A 100 -1.14 -9.65 4.87
C ILE A 100 -1.52 -8.62 5.93
N PHE A 101 -1.33 -8.91 7.21
CA PHE A 101 -1.63 -7.98 8.30
C PHE A 101 -0.82 -6.69 8.18
N THR A 102 0.47 -6.83 7.86
CA THR A 102 1.37 -5.71 7.60
C THR A 102 0.89 -4.86 6.43
N THR A 103 0.47 -5.49 5.33
CA THR A 103 -0.04 -4.78 4.15
C THR A 103 -1.34 -4.03 4.48
N ALA A 104 -2.23 -4.63 5.28
CA ALA A 104 -3.48 -4.01 5.70
C ALA A 104 -3.24 -2.71 6.50
N LEU A 105 -2.27 -2.72 7.41
CA LEU A 105 -1.88 -1.53 8.18
C LEU A 105 -1.38 -0.38 7.28
N MET A 106 -0.94 -0.68 6.05
CA MET A 106 -0.44 0.31 5.09
C MET A 106 -1.53 0.88 4.15
N PHE A 107 -2.80 0.48 4.28
CA PHE A 107 -3.88 0.94 3.39
C PHE A 107 -4.05 2.47 3.35
N GLN A 108 -3.71 3.19 4.41
CA GLN A 108 -3.83 4.66 4.47
C GLN A 108 -2.53 5.39 4.15
N LEU A 109 -1.53 4.74 3.52
CA LEU A 109 -0.33 5.43 3.07
C LEU A 109 -0.70 6.60 2.14
N PRO A 110 -0.07 7.77 2.28
CA PRO A 110 -0.25 8.86 1.31
C PRO A 110 0.05 8.38 -0.11
N ILE A 111 -0.66 8.88 -1.12
CA ILE A 111 -0.62 8.31 -2.48
C ILE A 111 0.79 8.15 -3.05
N GLY A 112 1.69 9.12 -2.83
CA GLY A 112 3.09 9.02 -3.26
C GLY A 112 3.86 7.89 -2.57
N GLN A 113 3.60 7.67 -1.27
CA GLN A 113 4.16 6.53 -0.52
C GLN A 113 3.54 5.20 -0.96
N TYR A 114 2.22 5.18 -1.17
CA TYR A 114 1.51 4.00 -1.62
C TYR A 114 1.99 3.53 -3.00
N MET A 115 2.19 4.45 -3.96
CA MET A 115 2.74 4.10 -5.27
C MET A 115 4.18 3.57 -5.19
N ALA A 116 5.01 4.13 -4.30
CA ALA A 116 6.35 3.61 -4.06
C ALA A 116 6.31 2.22 -3.39
N PHE A 117 5.35 2.00 -2.49
CA PHE A 117 5.10 0.71 -1.86
C PHE A 117 4.64 -0.34 -2.90
N MET A 118 3.77 0.02 -3.85
CA MET A 118 3.44 -0.84 -5.00
C MET A 118 4.67 -1.21 -5.84
N ASP A 119 5.58 -0.27 -6.08
CA ASP A 119 6.80 -0.55 -6.85
C ASP A 119 7.74 -1.52 -6.12
N ARG A 120 7.89 -1.37 -4.80
CA ARG A 120 8.73 -2.26 -3.99
C ARG A 120 8.09 -3.64 -3.81
N THR A 121 6.80 -3.72 -3.56
CA THR A 121 6.08 -4.99 -3.45
C THR A 121 6.03 -5.77 -4.75
N HIS A 122 5.93 -5.08 -5.91
CA HIS A 122 6.11 -5.72 -7.21
C HIS A 122 7.47 -6.41 -7.34
N GLN A 123 8.56 -5.75 -6.92
CA GLN A 123 9.90 -6.35 -6.93
C GLN A 123 9.96 -7.58 -6.00
N LEU A 124 9.43 -7.45 -4.78
CA LEU A 124 9.36 -8.57 -3.84
C LEU A 124 8.54 -9.75 -4.38
N TYR A 125 7.47 -9.49 -5.12
CA TYR A 125 6.66 -10.53 -5.76
C TYR A 125 7.41 -11.21 -6.89
N ALA A 126 8.07 -10.45 -7.77
CA ALA A 126 8.89 -10.98 -8.85
C ALA A 126 10.08 -11.83 -8.33
N GLU A 127 10.60 -11.50 -7.16
CA GLU A 127 11.66 -12.26 -6.45
C GLU A 127 11.12 -13.44 -5.62
N GLY A 128 9.80 -13.67 -5.58
CA GLY A 128 9.16 -14.74 -4.81
C GLY A 128 9.22 -14.55 -3.29
N LYS A 129 9.47 -13.33 -2.80
CA LYS A 129 9.51 -13.00 -1.36
C LYS A 129 8.11 -12.83 -0.76
N ILE A 130 7.16 -12.36 -1.56
CA ILE A 130 5.74 -12.33 -1.22
C ILE A 130 4.96 -13.18 -2.22
N ASP A 131 3.86 -13.77 -1.77
CA ASP A 131 3.01 -14.56 -2.66
C ASP A 131 1.95 -13.72 -3.39
N GLN A 132 1.15 -14.40 -4.21
CA GLN A 132 0.07 -13.78 -4.97
C GLN A 132 -1.01 -13.16 -4.06
N GLU A 133 -1.27 -13.73 -2.88
CA GLU A 133 -2.33 -13.27 -1.98
C GLU A 133 -1.93 -11.96 -1.30
N VAL A 134 -0.68 -11.84 -0.84
CA VAL A 134 -0.13 -10.55 -0.39
C VAL A 134 -0.21 -9.53 -1.51
N MET A 135 0.18 -9.89 -2.74
CA MET A 135 0.14 -8.96 -3.88
C MET A 135 -1.30 -8.50 -4.22
N LYS A 136 -2.29 -9.41 -4.15
CA LYS A 136 -3.71 -9.05 -4.30
C LYS A 136 -4.14 -8.01 -3.27
N VAL A 137 -3.70 -8.14 -2.02
CA VAL A 137 -4.02 -7.20 -0.94
C VAL A 137 -3.37 -5.84 -1.21
N VAL A 138 -2.13 -5.80 -1.69
CA VAL A 138 -1.43 -4.55 -2.05
C VAL A 138 -2.21 -3.76 -3.09
N ILE A 139 -2.62 -4.40 -4.20
CA ILE A 139 -3.13 -3.68 -5.38
C ILE A 139 -4.64 -3.43 -5.36
N ARG A 140 -5.39 -4.14 -4.50
CA ARG A 140 -6.84 -3.94 -4.41
C ARG A 140 -7.10 -2.52 -3.90
N PRO A 141 -7.99 -1.75 -4.54
CA PRO A 141 -8.21 -0.36 -4.15
C PRO A 141 -8.94 -0.31 -2.80
N ARG A 142 -8.14 -0.17 -1.73
CA ARG A 142 -8.57 0.00 -0.33
C ARG A 142 -7.91 1.24 0.27
N GLY A 143 -8.52 1.80 1.32
CA GLY A 143 -7.98 2.97 2.03
C GLY A 143 -7.70 4.13 1.08
N THR A 144 -6.46 4.62 1.05
CA THR A 144 -6.04 5.71 0.16
C THR A 144 -6.33 5.39 -1.31
N ALA A 145 -6.02 4.16 -1.76
CA ALA A 145 -6.09 3.78 -3.17
C ALA A 145 -7.52 3.86 -3.76
N ILE A 146 -8.55 3.79 -2.91
CA ILE A 146 -9.95 3.96 -3.34
C ILE A 146 -10.14 5.29 -4.09
N ASN A 147 -9.44 6.35 -3.69
CA ASN A 147 -9.66 7.70 -4.21
C ASN A 147 -8.83 8.05 -5.46
N TYR A 148 -7.97 7.13 -5.95
CA TYR A 148 -6.98 7.43 -6.99
C TYR A 148 -7.04 6.52 -8.22
N TRP A 149 -8.14 5.79 -8.46
CA TRP A 149 -8.29 4.95 -9.66
C TRP A 149 -8.18 5.72 -10.98
N TRP A 150 -8.47 7.01 -10.97
CA TRP A 150 -8.39 7.89 -12.14
C TRP A 150 -6.95 8.38 -12.39
N LEU A 151 -6.05 8.27 -11.42
CA LEU A 151 -4.68 8.76 -11.51
C LEU A 151 -3.87 7.89 -12.48
N PRO A 152 -3.32 8.43 -13.59
CA PRO A 152 -2.59 7.62 -14.58
C PRO A 152 -1.41 6.84 -13.99
N ALA A 153 -0.65 7.45 -13.08
CA ALA A 153 0.50 6.81 -12.43
C ALA A 153 0.11 5.62 -11.55
N TRP A 154 -1.06 5.68 -10.90
CA TRP A 154 -1.62 4.56 -10.15
C TRP A 154 -2.12 3.47 -11.10
N ARG A 155 -2.88 3.85 -12.14
CA ARG A 155 -3.42 2.91 -13.15
C ARG A 155 -2.33 2.10 -13.83
N GLN A 156 -1.19 2.72 -14.12
CA GLN A 156 -0.03 2.04 -14.69
C GLN A 156 0.49 0.92 -13.79
N ARG A 157 0.64 1.19 -12.48
CA ARG A 157 1.09 0.20 -11.48
C ARG A 157 0.05 -0.88 -11.27
N PHE A 158 -1.22 -0.49 -11.11
CA PHE A 158 -2.32 -1.43 -10.99
C PHE A 158 -2.37 -2.37 -12.19
N THR A 159 -2.31 -1.85 -13.42
CA THR A 159 -2.38 -2.68 -14.63
C THR A 159 -1.17 -3.61 -14.77
N ARG A 160 0.04 -3.14 -14.42
CA ARG A 160 1.28 -3.95 -14.40
C ARG A 160 1.10 -5.19 -13.54
N ASP A 161 0.52 -5.03 -12.36
CA ASP A 161 0.48 -6.08 -11.33
C ASP A 161 -0.82 -6.89 -11.36
N ALA A 162 -1.93 -6.29 -11.76
CA ALA A 162 -3.24 -6.93 -11.71
C ALA A 162 -3.38 -8.10 -12.68
N ALA A 163 -2.74 -8.02 -13.85
CA ALA A 163 -2.86 -9.07 -14.87
C ALA A 163 -2.34 -10.44 -14.42
N SER A 164 -1.39 -10.48 -13.49
CA SER A 164 -0.84 -11.72 -12.95
C SER A 164 -1.60 -12.25 -11.73
N VAL A 165 -2.41 -11.41 -11.07
CA VAL A 165 -2.99 -11.77 -9.76
C VAL A 165 -4.51 -11.64 -9.67
N LEU A 166 -5.18 -10.93 -10.58
CA LEU A 166 -6.64 -10.70 -10.58
C LEU A 166 -7.30 -11.20 -11.87
N GLU A 167 -8.59 -11.50 -11.76
CA GLU A 167 -9.43 -11.82 -12.91
C GLU A 167 -9.74 -10.59 -13.77
N ALA A 168 -9.88 -10.79 -15.08
CA ALA A 168 -10.06 -9.70 -16.04
C ALA A 168 -11.34 -8.86 -15.82
N ASN A 169 -12.42 -9.46 -15.32
CA ASN A 169 -13.66 -8.78 -14.92
C ASN A 169 -13.41 -7.77 -13.79
N LEU A 170 -12.67 -8.17 -12.75
CA LEU A 170 -12.33 -7.34 -11.61
C LEU A 170 -11.39 -6.21 -12.02
N ILE A 171 -10.41 -6.48 -12.89
CA ILE A 171 -9.53 -5.45 -13.45
C ILE A 171 -10.36 -4.37 -14.16
N LYS A 172 -11.29 -4.77 -15.04
CA LYS A 172 -12.17 -3.82 -15.76
C LYS A 172 -13.02 -3.00 -14.80
N TYR A 173 -13.59 -3.64 -13.78
CA TYR A 173 -14.44 -2.98 -12.78
C TYR A 173 -13.66 -1.98 -11.91
N VAL A 174 -12.43 -2.31 -11.51
CA VAL A 174 -11.56 -1.37 -10.81
C VAL A 174 -11.17 -0.20 -11.72
N LEU A 175 -10.77 -0.48 -12.97
CA LEU A 175 -10.36 0.56 -13.92
C LEU A 175 -11.51 1.46 -14.40
N SER A 176 -12.76 1.03 -14.29
CA SER A 176 -13.93 1.87 -14.56
C SER A 176 -14.29 2.81 -13.40
N GLY A 177 -13.74 2.56 -12.20
CA GLY A 177 -14.07 3.32 -11.00
C GLY A 177 -15.43 2.97 -10.39
N HIS A 178 -16.17 2.01 -10.93
CA HIS A 178 -17.50 1.64 -10.41
C HIS A 178 -17.45 1.19 -8.95
N TYR A 179 -16.39 0.49 -8.57
CA TYR A 179 -16.13 0.06 -7.19
C TYR A 179 -16.19 1.20 -6.16
N TRP A 180 -15.92 2.43 -6.57
CA TRP A 180 -15.97 3.61 -5.70
C TRP A 180 -17.40 3.93 -5.25
N PHE A 181 -18.40 3.70 -6.10
CA PHE A 181 -19.81 3.91 -5.78
C PHE A 181 -20.39 2.77 -4.93
N ASP A 182 -19.80 1.58 -5.04
CA ASP A 182 -20.24 0.38 -4.34
C ASP A 182 -19.51 0.17 -3.00
N TYR A 183 -18.63 1.09 -2.59
CA TYR A 183 -17.89 1.03 -1.33
C TYR A 183 -18.75 1.46 -0.12
N PRO A 184 -18.72 0.73 1.01
CA PRO A 184 -17.94 -0.48 1.30
C PRO A 184 -18.63 -1.81 0.91
N GLY A 185 -19.85 -1.78 0.35
CA GLY A 185 -20.73 -2.94 0.18
C GLY A 185 -20.25 -4.07 -0.75
N ALA A 186 -19.34 -3.80 -1.70
CA ALA A 186 -18.88 -4.80 -2.67
C ALA A 186 -17.59 -5.56 -2.26
N GLY A 187 -17.16 -5.49 -0.99
CA GLY A 187 -15.97 -6.20 -0.52
C GLY A 187 -14.64 -5.54 -0.93
N PHE A 188 -14.69 -4.24 -1.22
CA PHE A 188 -13.53 -3.36 -1.40
C PHE A 188 -13.14 -2.69 -0.09
#